data_AF-A0A0G0JKP1-F1
#
_entry.id   AF-A0A0G0JKP1-F1
#
_cell.length_a   1.000
_cell.length_b   1.000
_cell.length_c   1.000
_cell.angle_alpha   90.00
_cell.angle_beta   90.00
_cell.angle_gamma   90.00
#
_symmetry.space_group_name_H-M   'P 1'
#
loop_
_entity.id
_entity.type
_entity.pdbx_description
1 polymer ?
#
loop_
_entity_poly.entity_id
_entity_poly.type
_entity_poly.pdbx_seq_one_letter_code
_entity_poly.pdbx_strand_id
1 'polypeptide(L)'
;MQMLYPYFWIFFGSMLPVLELRGAIPVGIERFHLPIFIVYILAVLGCMAPILIVLKVLGPISNFLMKRVGFINKILTAIFDHTRKKYGSKMERLGTALVLFIAIIPVPFIGGAWTAALIAFVFGIKYWRSVFFIFIGTIIQGLIVIAGMYSFSAIWRMFF
;
A
#
# COMPACT_ATOMS: atom_id res chain seq x y z
N MET A 1 -22.63 -6.34 20.21
CA MET A 1 -21.37 -5.63 19.89
C MET A 1 -20.18 -6.56 19.62
N GLN A 2 -20.13 -7.80 20.14
CA GLN A 2 -19.02 -8.74 19.91
C GLN A 2 -18.89 -9.25 18.46
N MET A 3 -20.00 -9.40 17.72
CA MET A 3 -19.98 -9.91 16.34
C MET A 3 -19.40 -8.92 15.30
N LEU A 4 -19.48 -7.60 15.52
CA LEU A 4 -18.97 -6.59 14.57
C LEU A 4 -17.49 -6.24 14.77
N TYR A 5 -16.97 -6.48 15.98
CA TYR A 5 -15.60 -6.15 16.34
C TYR A 5 -14.54 -6.73 15.38
N PRO A 6 -14.62 -8.01 14.96
CA PRO A 6 -13.65 -8.59 14.02
C PRO A 6 -13.61 -7.89 12.66
N TYR A 7 -14.77 -7.50 12.11
CA TYR A 7 -14.85 -6.84 10.81
C TYR A 7 -14.25 -5.43 10.84
N PHE A 8 -14.52 -4.67 11.90
CA PHE A 8 -13.88 -3.37 12.11
C PHE A 8 -12.38 -3.51 12.32
N TRP A 9 -11.94 -4.54 13.04
CA TRP A 9 -10.52 -4.79 13.25
C TRP A 9 -9.79 -5.03 11.92
N ILE A 10 -10.38 -5.79 10.99
CA ILE A 10 -9.80 -5.99 9.65
C ILE A 10 -9.74 -4.68 8.88
N PHE A 11 -10.85 -3.94 8.83
CA PHE A 11 -10.95 -2.70 8.05
C PHE A 11 -10.01 -1.61 8.56
N PHE A 12 -9.98 -1.35 9.86
CA PHE A 12 -9.10 -0.34 10.45
C PHE A 12 -7.67 -0.85 10.63
N GLY A 13 -7.48 -2.15 10.86
CA GLY A 13 -6.17 -2.78 10.93
C GLY A 13 -5.43 -2.70 9.61
N SER A 14 -6.12 -2.91 8.47
CA SER A 14 -5.52 -2.79 7.14
C SER A 14 -5.21 -1.34 6.72
N MET A 15 -5.72 -0.35 7.44
CA MET A 15 -5.33 1.04 7.25
C MET A 15 -3.91 1.31 7.72
N LEU A 16 -3.42 0.56 8.72
CA LEU A 16 -2.13 0.87 9.34
C LEU A 16 -0.98 0.60 8.36
N PRO A 17 0.01 1.51 8.21
CA PRO A 17 1.10 1.38 7.25
C PRO A 17 1.97 0.14 7.45
N VAL A 18 2.12 -0.29 8.71
CA VAL A 18 2.92 -1.47 9.05
C VAL A 18 2.15 -2.76 8.77
N LEU A 19 0.87 -2.77 9.14
CA LEU A 19 0.04 -3.97 9.13
C LEU A 19 -0.50 -4.25 7.72
N GLU A 20 -1.09 -3.24 7.07
CA GLU A 20 -1.77 -3.33 5.77
C GLU A 20 -2.63 -4.61 5.61
N LEU A 21 -2.90 -5.04 4.37
CA LEU A 21 -3.66 -6.25 4.09
C LEU A 21 -2.93 -7.52 4.53
N ARG A 22 -1.61 -7.54 4.39
CA ARG A 22 -0.76 -8.69 4.73
C ARG A 22 -0.82 -9.09 6.21
N GLY A 23 -1.12 -8.15 7.11
CA GLY A 23 -1.40 -8.46 8.51
C GLY A 23 -2.88 -8.69 8.78
N ALA A 24 -3.77 -7.88 8.17
CA ALA A 24 -5.20 -7.95 8.44
C ALA A 24 -5.85 -9.25 7.92
N ILE A 25 -5.40 -9.76 6.78
CA ILE A 25 -5.93 -10.99 6.17
C ILE A 25 -5.63 -12.22 7.05
N PRO A 26 -4.37 -12.51 7.44
CA PRO A 26 -4.08 -13.62 8.33
C PRO A 26 -4.85 -13.58 9.64
N VAL A 27 -4.95 -12.40 10.28
CA VAL A 27 -5.71 -12.28 11.53
C VAL A 27 -7.20 -12.52 11.31
N GLY A 28 -7.77 -12.01 10.21
CA GLY A 28 -9.18 -12.24 9.87
C GLY A 28 -9.54 -13.71 9.66
N ILE A 29 -8.66 -14.46 8.99
CA ILE A 29 -8.90 -15.87 8.65
C ILE A 29 -8.51 -16.80 9.82
N GLU A 30 -7.31 -16.68 10.37
CA GLU A 30 -6.77 -17.64 11.35
C GLU A 30 -7.27 -17.35 12.77
N ARG A 31 -7.42 -16.08 13.16
CA ARG A 31 -7.81 -15.72 14.53
C ARG A 31 -9.31 -15.51 14.68
N PHE A 32 -9.94 -14.88 13.69
CA PHE A 32 -11.38 -14.58 13.75
C PHE A 32 -12.25 -15.57 12.96
N HIS A 33 -11.64 -16.51 12.23
CA HIS A 33 -12.34 -17.54 11.45
C HIS A 33 -13.42 -16.97 10.52
N LEU A 34 -13.18 -15.77 9.98
CA LEU A 34 -14.13 -15.09 9.13
C LEU A 34 -14.09 -15.61 7.70
N PRO A 35 -15.20 -15.51 6.94
CA PRO A 35 -15.20 -15.87 5.53
C PRO A 35 -14.17 -15.08 4.73
N ILE A 36 -13.28 -15.78 4.03
CA ILE A 36 -12.14 -15.23 3.27
C ILE A 36 -12.56 -14.08 2.38
N PHE A 37 -13.68 -14.24 1.67
CA PHE A 37 -14.20 -13.23 0.74
C PHE A 37 -14.51 -11.91 1.45
N ILE A 38 -15.11 -11.97 2.63
CA ILE A 38 -15.44 -10.76 3.41
C ILE A 38 -14.16 -10.12 3.97
N VAL A 39 -13.24 -10.93 4.51
CA VAL A 39 -11.95 -10.46 5.02
C VAL A 39 -11.17 -9.74 3.92
N TYR A 40 -11.10 -10.35 2.74
CA TYR A 40 -10.39 -9.81 1.59
C TYR A 40 -10.95 -8.46 1.15
N ILE A 41 -12.27 -8.36 0.97
CA ILE A 41 -12.91 -7.10 0.56
C ILE A 41 -12.69 -6.01 1.61
N LEU A 42 -12.90 -6.31 2.90
CA LEU A 42 -12.69 -5.34 3.97
C LEU A 42 -11.23 -4.91 4.07
N ALA A 43 -10.29 -5.82 3.92
CA ALA A 43 -8.87 -5.50 3.94
C ALA A 43 -8.48 -4.57 2.77
N VAL A 44 -8.94 -4.86 1.55
CA VAL A 44 -8.72 -4.02 0.35
C VAL A 44 -9.32 -2.64 0.50
N LEU A 45 -10.59 -2.55 0.88
CA LEU A 45 -11.26 -1.26 1.06
C LEU A 45 -10.66 -0.46 2.20
N GLY A 46 -10.37 -1.12 3.33
CA GLY A 46 -9.72 -0.53 4.48
C GLY A 46 -8.35 0.03 4.12
N CYS A 47 -7.54 -0.70 3.35
CA CYS A 47 -6.23 -0.22 2.95
C CYS A 47 -6.30 0.93 1.94
N MET A 48 -7.26 0.93 1.03
CA MET A 48 -7.42 2.02 0.04
C MET A 48 -7.89 3.34 0.64
N ALA A 49 -8.71 3.29 1.68
CA ALA A 49 -9.26 4.48 2.33
C ALA A 49 -8.20 5.52 2.75
N PRO A 50 -7.14 5.18 3.52
CA PRO A 50 -6.08 6.12 3.85
C PRO A 50 -5.25 6.50 2.62
N ILE A 51 -5.06 5.62 1.65
CA ILE A 51 -4.25 5.90 0.44
C ILE A 51 -4.85 7.05 -0.37
N LEU A 52 -6.19 7.10 -0.50
CA LEU A 52 -6.87 8.20 -1.18
C LEU A 52 -6.58 9.55 -0.52
N ILE A 53 -6.48 9.57 0.80
CA ILE A 53 -6.17 10.77 1.61
C ILE A 53 -4.68 11.11 1.47
N VAL A 54 -3.80 10.13 1.67
CA VAL A 54 -2.33 10.27 1.60
C VAL A 54 -1.92 10.85 0.25
N LEU A 55 -2.40 10.30 -0.87
CA LEU A 55 -2.07 10.80 -2.21
C LEU A 55 -2.51 12.25 -2.44
N LYS A 56 -3.60 12.70 -1.81
CA LYS A 56 -4.10 14.08 -1.94
C LYS A 56 -3.34 15.05 -1.04
N VAL A 57 -2.93 14.59 0.13
CA VAL A 57 -2.35 15.43 1.20
C VAL A 57 -0.83 15.53 1.11
N LEU A 58 -0.14 14.55 0.51
CA LEU A 58 1.32 14.55 0.37
C LEU A 58 1.87 15.79 -0.33
N GLY A 59 1.21 16.27 -1.38
CA GLY A 59 1.60 17.49 -2.09
C GLY A 59 1.60 18.74 -1.20
N PRO A 60 0.45 19.12 -0.62
CA PRO A 60 0.36 20.24 0.31
C PRO A 60 1.31 20.14 1.51
N ILE A 61 1.41 18.97 2.13
CA ILE A 61 2.30 18.73 3.26
C ILE A 61 3.76 18.92 2.84
N SER A 62 4.17 18.31 1.73
CA SER A 62 5.54 18.46 1.22
C SER A 62 5.90 19.92 0.98
N ASN A 63 5.03 20.67 0.29
CA ASN A 63 5.24 22.10 0.04
C ASN A 63 5.30 22.93 1.33
N PHE A 64 4.48 22.59 2.33
CA PHE A 64 4.53 23.23 3.64
C PHE A 64 5.85 22.94 4.37
N LEU A 65 6.30 21.68 4.39
CA LEU A 65 7.57 21.31 5.03
C LEU A 65 8.78 21.88 4.30
N MET A 66 8.80 21.91 2.97
CA MET A 66 9.88 22.53 2.19
C MET A 66 10.03 24.01 2.53
N LYS A 67 8.93 24.74 2.80
CA LYS A 67 8.99 26.16 3.21
C LYS A 67 9.49 26.36 4.63
N ARG A 68 9.32 25.37 5.51
CA ARG A 68 9.62 25.48 6.95
C ARG A 68 10.97 24.87 7.33
N VAL A 69 11.44 23.87 6.58
CA VAL A 69 12.62 23.06 6.92
C VAL A 69 13.57 23.03 5.73
N GLY A 70 14.66 23.80 5.81
CA GLY A 70 15.65 23.93 4.73
C GLY A 70 16.29 22.60 4.31
N PHE A 71 16.45 21.66 5.24
CA PHE A 71 16.96 20.30 4.95
C PHE A 71 16.02 19.51 4.04
N ILE A 72 14.72 19.54 4.33
CA ILE A 72 13.69 18.87 3.52
C ILE A 72 13.59 19.52 2.14
N ASN A 73 13.68 20.86 2.07
CA ASN A 73 13.74 21.58 0.81
C ASN A 73 14.90 21.09 -0.08
N LYS A 74 16.11 20.97 0.51
CA LYS A 74 17.30 20.53 -0.22
C LYS A 74 17.16 19.08 -0.72
N ILE A 75 16.66 18.17 0.12
CA ILE A 75 16.45 16.77 -0.26
C ILE A 75 15.40 16.64 -1.36
N LEU A 76 14.21 17.20 -1.14
CA LEU A 76 13.12 17.05 -2.11
C LEU A 76 13.43 17.73 -3.43
N THR A 77 14.05 18.92 -3.41
CA THR A 77 14.50 19.58 -4.65
C THR A 77 15.54 18.73 -5.37
N ALA A 78 16.51 18.17 -4.65
CA ALA A 78 17.50 17.27 -5.25
C ALA A 78 16.86 16.00 -5.85
N ILE A 79 15.89 15.40 -5.15
CA ILE A 79 15.15 14.23 -5.64
C ILE A 79 14.35 14.59 -6.87
N PHE A 80 13.54 15.66 -6.83
CA PHE A 80 12.70 16.07 -7.96
C PHE A 80 13.54 16.48 -9.16
N ASP A 81 14.61 17.25 -8.98
CA ASP A 81 15.51 17.67 -10.06
C ASP A 81 16.25 16.48 -10.67
N HIS A 82 16.76 15.56 -9.85
CA HIS A 82 17.41 14.35 -10.32
C HIS A 82 16.44 13.45 -11.10
N THR A 83 15.23 13.26 -10.57
CA THR A 83 14.22 12.40 -11.21
C THR A 83 13.71 13.02 -12.51
N ARG A 84 13.52 14.34 -12.56
CA ARG A 84 13.12 15.08 -13.76
C ARG A 84 14.20 15.08 -14.84
N LYS A 85 15.48 15.26 -14.46
CA LYS A 85 16.62 15.17 -15.39
C LYS A 85 16.84 13.76 -15.94
N LYS A 86 16.66 12.73 -15.11
CA LYS A 86 16.95 11.33 -15.48
C LYS A 86 15.84 10.66 -16.28
N TYR A 87 14.58 11.01 -16.02
CA TYR A 87 13.43 10.29 -16.60
C TYR A 87 12.52 11.12 -17.50
N GLY A 88 12.67 12.45 -17.57
CA GLY A 88 12.03 13.32 -18.57
C GLY A 88 10.55 13.00 -18.84
N SER A 89 10.18 12.81 -20.10
CA SER A 89 8.82 12.43 -20.53
C SER A 89 8.43 10.97 -20.26
N LYS A 90 9.39 10.09 -19.93
CA LYS A 90 9.15 8.67 -19.62
C LYS A 90 8.89 8.41 -18.13
N MET A 91 9.04 9.44 -17.29
CA MET A 91 8.89 9.38 -15.84
C MET A 91 7.53 8.85 -15.39
N GLU A 92 6.46 9.30 -16.03
CA GLU A 92 5.10 8.86 -15.67
C GLU A 92 4.91 7.36 -15.98
N ARG A 93 5.42 6.86 -17.11
CA ARG A 93 5.27 5.44 -17.50
C ARG A 93 6.12 4.52 -16.62
N LEU A 94 7.40 4.84 -16.42
CA LEU A 94 8.30 4.04 -15.59
C LEU A 94 7.85 4.08 -14.11
N GLY A 95 7.47 5.26 -13.62
CA GLY A 95 6.94 5.44 -12.27
C GLY A 95 5.69 4.60 -12.04
N THR A 96 4.75 4.54 -13.00
CA THR A 96 3.55 3.72 -12.83
C THR A 96 3.83 2.22 -12.75
N ALA A 97 4.79 1.72 -13.53
CA ALA A 97 5.20 0.32 -13.44
C ALA A 97 5.84 0.01 -12.07
N LEU A 98 6.68 0.93 -11.57
CA LEU A 98 7.29 0.78 -10.25
C LEU A 98 6.26 0.82 -9.12
N VAL A 99 5.29 1.73 -9.17
CA VAL A 99 4.19 1.82 -8.21
C VAL A 99 3.40 0.52 -8.16
N LEU A 100 3.04 -0.03 -9.33
CA LEU A 100 2.34 -1.31 -9.40
C LEU A 100 3.18 -2.44 -8.80
N PHE A 101 4.46 -2.53 -9.18
CA PHE A 101 5.36 -3.56 -8.66
C PHE A 101 5.51 -3.50 -7.14
N ILE A 102 5.70 -2.30 -6.58
CA ILE A 102 5.84 -2.10 -5.15
C ILE A 102 4.53 -2.41 -4.42
N ALA A 103 3.39 -2.02 -4.98
CA ALA A 103 2.09 -2.31 -4.39
C ALA A 103 1.80 -3.82 -4.29
N ILE A 104 2.28 -4.61 -5.25
CA ILE A 104 2.10 -6.08 -5.29
C ILE A 104 2.89 -6.79 -4.18
N ILE A 105 4.08 -6.30 -3.84
CA ILE A 105 4.99 -7.00 -2.95
C ILE A 105 4.43 -7.01 -1.50
N PRO A 106 4.18 -8.19 -0.91
CA PRO A 106 3.63 -8.31 0.45
C PRO A 106 4.73 -8.23 1.54
N VAL A 107 5.75 -7.41 1.33
CA VAL A 107 6.89 -7.28 2.26
C VAL A 107 6.64 -6.10 3.21
N PRO A 108 6.78 -6.30 4.54
CA PRO A 108 6.63 -5.22 5.50
C PRO A 108 7.65 -4.10 5.26
N PHE A 109 7.25 -2.85 5.50
CA PHE A 109 8.05 -1.62 5.36
C PHE A 109 8.48 -1.24 3.92
N ILE A 110 8.79 -2.21 3.07
CA ILE A 110 9.40 -1.97 1.74
C ILE A 110 8.36 -2.10 0.61
N GLY A 111 7.30 -2.89 0.81
CA GLY A 111 6.26 -3.13 -0.19
C GLY A 111 4.86 -2.72 0.28
N GLY A 112 3.92 -2.67 -0.65
CA GLY A 112 2.52 -2.41 -0.40
C GLY A 112 2.04 -1.00 -0.71
N ALA A 113 0.80 -0.74 -0.32
CA ALA A 113 0.04 0.41 -0.81
C ALA A 113 0.63 1.74 -0.30
N TRP A 114 1.09 1.78 0.95
CA TRP A 114 1.65 2.99 1.55
C TRP A 114 2.96 3.39 0.89
N THR A 115 3.88 2.43 0.69
CA THR A 115 5.15 2.68 0.01
C THR A 115 4.93 3.04 -1.45
N ALA A 116 3.98 2.39 -2.13
CA ALA A 116 3.59 2.72 -3.49
C ALA A 116 3.03 4.15 -3.63
N ALA A 117 2.27 4.64 -2.64
CA ALA A 117 1.78 6.02 -2.62
C ALA A 117 2.91 7.05 -2.47
N LEU A 118 3.92 6.76 -1.64
CA LEU A 118 5.11 7.60 -1.50
C LEU A 118 5.91 7.66 -2.82
N ILE A 119 6.09 6.51 -3.48
CA ILE A 119 6.76 6.45 -4.78
C ILE A 119 5.97 7.21 -5.83
N ALA A 120 4.64 7.06 -5.87
CA ALA A 120 3.79 7.78 -6.80
C ALA A 120 3.94 9.30 -6.66
N PHE A 121 4.05 9.78 -5.42
CA PHE A 121 4.32 11.19 -5.12
C PHE A 121 5.69 11.65 -5.60
N VAL A 122 6.77 10.90 -5.29
CA VAL A 122 8.14 11.22 -5.73
C VAL A 122 8.26 11.26 -7.25
N PHE A 123 7.59 10.33 -7.94
CA PHE A 123 7.57 10.26 -9.40
C PHE A 123 6.58 11.24 -10.05
N GLY A 124 5.85 12.06 -9.26
CA GLY A 124 4.93 13.06 -9.78
C GLY A 124 3.78 12.46 -10.61
N ILE A 125 3.35 11.24 -10.30
CA ILE A 125 2.31 10.55 -11.06
C ILE A 125 0.94 11.18 -10.74
N LYS A 126 0.12 11.34 -11.78
CA LYS A 126 -1.24 11.90 -11.65
C LYS A 126 -2.07 11.12 -10.63
N TYR A 127 -2.79 11.83 -9.76
CA TYR A 127 -3.58 11.27 -8.66
C TYR A 127 -4.39 10.02 -9.05
N TRP A 128 -5.29 10.14 -10.04
CA TRP A 128 -6.16 9.02 -10.44
C TRP A 128 -5.40 7.84 -11.04
N ARG A 129 -4.26 8.10 -11.69
CA ARG A 129 -3.40 7.06 -12.21
C ARG A 129 -2.73 6.32 -11.05
N SER A 130 -2.22 7.04 -10.06
CA SER A 130 -1.66 6.47 -8.84
C SER A 130 -2.69 5.61 -8.09
N VAL A 131 -3.90 6.14 -7.88
CA VAL A 131 -5.01 5.41 -7.23
C VAL A 131 -5.29 4.09 -7.96
N PHE A 132 -5.42 4.12 -9.29
CA PHE A 132 -5.73 2.95 -10.09
C PHE A 132 -4.65 1.86 -9.99
N PHE A 133 -3.37 2.21 -10.16
CA PHE A 133 -2.28 1.24 -10.09
C PHE A 133 -2.06 0.68 -8.69
N ILE A 134 -2.21 1.51 -7.65
CA ILE A 134 -2.14 1.03 -6.26
C ILE A 134 -3.30 0.09 -5.98
N PHE A 135 -4.52 0.42 -6.41
CA PHE A 135 -5.68 -0.44 -6.22
C PHE A 135 -5.50 -1.82 -6.86
N ILE A 136 -5.03 -1.88 -8.11
CA ILE A 136 -4.72 -3.14 -8.79
C ILE A 136 -3.64 -3.91 -8.02
N GLY A 137 -2.56 -3.23 -7.62
CA GLY A 137 -1.48 -3.86 -6.87
C GLY A 137 -1.96 -4.42 -5.53
N THR A 138 -2.84 -3.70 -4.83
CA THR A 138 -3.45 -4.11 -3.57
C THR A 138 -4.35 -5.34 -3.72
N ILE A 139 -5.16 -5.41 -4.78
CA ILE A 139 -5.95 -6.60 -5.12
C ILE A 139 -5.02 -7.81 -5.28
N ILE A 140 -3.99 -7.68 -6.13
CA ILE A 140 -3.04 -8.75 -6.42
C ILE A 140 -2.29 -9.16 -5.14
N GLN A 141 -1.84 -8.19 -4.34
CA GLN A 141 -1.16 -8.45 -3.07
C GLN A 141 -2.03 -9.28 -2.12
N GLY A 142 -3.31 -8.93 -1.96
CA GLY A 142 -4.22 -9.69 -1.10
C GLY A 142 -4.40 -11.14 -1.57
N LEU A 143 -4.48 -11.37 -2.89
CA LEU A 143 -4.53 -12.73 -3.45
C LEU A 143 -3.23 -13.51 -3.18
N ILE A 144 -2.06 -12.87 -3.32
CA ILE A 144 -0.77 -13.49 -3.02
C ILE A 144 -0.68 -13.89 -1.54
N VAL A 145 -1.14 -13.02 -0.63
CA VAL A 145 -1.16 -13.31 0.81
C VAL A 145 -2.03 -14.53 1.11
N ILE A 146 -3.25 -14.57 0.55
CA ILE A 146 -4.16 -15.70 0.73
C ILE A 146 -3.55 -16.99 0.18
N ALA A 147 -3.01 -16.96 -1.04
CA ALA A 147 -2.36 -18.12 -1.64
C ALA A 147 -1.18 -18.61 -0.79
N GLY A 148 -0.33 -17.68 -0.31
CA GLY A 148 0.80 -17.98 0.55
C GLY A 148 0.39 -18.63 1.87
N MET A 149 -0.71 -18.18 2.49
CA MET A 149 -1.26 -18.79 3.71
C MET A 149 -1.67 -20.25 3.48
N TYR A 150 -2.43 -20.52 2.40
CA TYR A 150 -2.86 -21.88 2.08
C TYR A 150 -1.69 -22.80 1.75
N SER A 151 -0.75 -22.34 0.92
CA SER A 151 0.46 -23.11 0.60
C SER A 151 1.28 -23.43 1.85
N PHE A 152 1.48 -22.46 2.74
CA PHE A 152 2.20 -22.66 3.99
C PHE A 152 1.48 -23.68 4.89
N SER A 153 0.16 -23.54 5.06
CA SER A 153 -0.63 -24.45 5.89
C SER A 153 -0.63 -25.89 5.35
N ALA A 154 -0.63 -26.06 4.02
CA ALA A 154 -0.59 -27.38 3.38
C ALA A 154 0.77 -28.05 3.58
N ILE A 155 1.86 -27.31 3.38
CA ILE A 155 3.23 -27.81 3.62
C ILE A 155 3.38 -28.19 5.09
N TRP A 156 2.93 -27.34 6.01
CA TRP A 156 3.03 -27.61 7.46
C TRP A 156 2.40 -28.96 7.85
N ARG A 157 1.19 -29.23 7.34
CA ARG A 157 0.45 -30.49 7.59
C ARG A 157 1.09 -31.73 6.96
N MET A 158 2.00 -31.58 6.00
CA MET A 158 2.72 -32.72 5.42
C MET A 158 3.86 -33.18 6.32
N PHE A 159 4.44 -32.28 7.13
CA PHE A 159 5.58 -32.57 7.98
C PHE A 159 5.22 -32.79 9.45
N PHE A 160 4.09 -32.24 9.92
CA PHE A 160 3.62 -32.30 11.30
C PHE A 160 2.13 -32.65 11.36
#